data_AF-A0A3D5E0P4-F1
#
_entry.id   AF-A0A3D5E0P4-F1
#
_cell.length_a   1.000
_cell.length_b   1.000
_cell.length_c   1.000
_cell.angle_alpha   90.00
_cell.angle_beta   90.00
_cell.angle_gamma   90.00
#
_symmetry.space_group_name_H-M   'P 1'
#
loop_
_entity.id
_entity.type
_entity.pdbx_description
1 polymer ?
#
loop_
_entity_poly.entity_id
_entity_poly.type
_entity_poly.pdbx_seq_one_letter_code
_entity_poly.pdbx_strand_id
1 'polypeptide(L)'
;MSARFTAAQAGIVRTLVSQVAELIGEGEDDTGAVWQSVTDPPMPGQQQPPGPGQPGQRPGQPGQPGPGAGRPGQPGPGEQLPDDRELAAMLGAGGPTSPPDDPVLARLFPDAYRDDETAAGEFRKYTEQGLRSGKLAAAHTVLATLPERGGRVRLAADDAQAWLR
;
A
#
# COMPACT_ATOMS: atom_id res chain seq x y z
N MET A 1 -7.74 -5.25 -29.46
CA MET A 1 -8.88 -4.35 -29.76
C MET A 1 -8.38 -3.11 -30.52
N SER A 2 -9.20 -2.40 -31.29
CA SER A 2 -8.79 -1.13 -31.92
C SER A 2 -9.83 -0.03 -31.79
N ALA A 3 -9.38 1.19 -31.50
CA ALA A 3 -10.22 2.39 -31.39
C ALA A 3 -9.59 3.56 -32.17
N ARG A 4 -10.39 4.59 -32.48
CA ARG A 4 -9.93 5.78 -33.20
C ARG A 4 -10.34 7.03 -32.43
N PHE A 5 -9.37 7.90 -32.17
CA PHE A 5 -9.57 9.16 -31.45
C PHE A 5 -9.15 10.33 -32.35
N THR A 6 -9.93 11.40 -32.38
CA THR A 6 -9.44 12.69 -32.88
C THR A 6 -8.47 13.29 -31.85
N ALA A 7 -7.68 14.28 -32.25
CA ALA A 7 -6.81 15.00 -31.32
C ALA A 7 -7.62 15.66 -30.18
N ALA A 8 -8.79 16.23 -30.49
CA ALA A 8 -9.68 16.81 -29.49
C ALA A 8 -10.20 15.76 -28.50
N GLN A 9 -10.64 14.59 -29.00
CA GLN A 9 -11.09 13.49 -28.13
C GLN A 9 -9.96 12.96 -27.25
N ALA A 10 -8.76 12.76 -27.81
CA ALA A 10 -7.60 12.30 -27.05
C ALA A 10 -7.21 13.31 -25.96
N GLY A 11 -7.24 14.60 -26.28
CA GLY A 11 -7.03 15.67 -25.30
C GLY A 11 -8.04 15.59 -24.15
N ILE A 12 -9.34 15.54 -24.46
CA ILE A 12 -10.41 15.46 -23.45
C ILE A 12 -10.23 14.22 -22.55
N VAL A 13 -10.03 13.03 -23.15
CA VAL A 13 -9.88 11.78 -22.38
C VAL A 13 -8.65 11.86 -21.48
N ARG A 14 -7.50 12.29 -21.99
CA ARG A 14 -6.28 12.42 -21.18
C ARG A 14 -6.47 13.40 -20.02
N THR A 15 -7.07 14.56 -20.27
CA THR A 15 -7.36 15.54 -19.21
C THR A 15 -8.27 14.96 -18.13
N LEU A 16 -9.38 14.32 -18.51
CA LEU A 16 -10.31 13.74 -17.53
C LEU A 16 -9.68 12.58 -16.75
N VAL A 17 -8.94 11.70 -17.42
CA VAL A 17 -8.27 10.56 -16.77
C VAL A 17 -7.17 11.06 -15.82
N SER A 18 -6.40 12.08 -16.19
CA SER A 18 -5.43 12.72 -15.31
C SER A 18 -6.11 13.35 -14.08
N GLN A 19 -7.19 14.11 -14.27
CA GLN A 19 -7.95 14.69 -13.15
C GLN A 19 -8.48 13.63 -12.19
N VAL A 20 -9.02 12.52 -12.72
CA VAL A 20 -9.51 11.42 -11.88
C VAL A 20 -8.35 10.72 -11.16
N ALA A 21 -7.20 10.54 -11.81
CA ALA A 21 -6.04 9.93 -11.18
C ALA A 21 -5.47 10.81 -10.04
N GLU A 22 -5.39 12.12 -10.27
CA GLU A 22 -5.02 13.10 -9.23
C GLU A 22 -6.01 13.04 -8.06
N LEU A 23 -7.31 13.10 -8.34
CA LEU A 23 -8.36 13.02 -7.32
C LEU A 23 -8.30 11.73 -6.48
N ILE A 24 -8.01 10.59 -7.11
CA ILE A 24 -7.87 9.31 -6.40
C ILE A 24 -6.60 9.30 -5.52
N GLY A 25 -5.52 9.94 -5.97
CA GLY A 25 -4.26 10.03 -5.23
C GLY A 25 -4.25 11.04 -4.09
N GLU A 26 -5.11 12.06 -4.15
CA GLU A 26 -5.22 13.12 -3.12
C GLU A 26 -6.13 12.72 -1.94
N GLY A 27 -6.96 11.69 -2.07
CA GLY A 27 -7.93 11.28 -1.04
C GLY A 27 -7.34 10.62 0.22
N GLU A 28 -6.03 10.77 0.48
CA GLU A 28 -5.27 10.07 1.54
C GLU A 28 -4.88 10.99 2.72
N ASP A 29 -5.43 12.22 2.77
CA ASP A 29 -5.24 13.16 3.87
C ASP A 29 -6.12 12.82 5.11
N ASP A 30 -6.17 11.55 5.49
CA ASP A 30 -6.40 11.16 6.89
C ASP A 30 -5.70 9.81 7.15
N THR A 31 -4.39 9.92 7.38
CA THR A 31 -3.52 8.97 8.08
C THR A 31 -2.71 7.95 7.28
N GLY A 32 -1.43 8.30 7.07
CA GLY A 32 -0.31 7.47 7.51
C GLY A 32 -0.10 6.14 6.79
N ALA A 33 0.18 6.16 5.49
CA ALA A 33 0.82 5.03 4.81
C ALA A 33 1.97 5.52 3.91
N VAL A 34 3.17 5.62 4.49
CA VAL A 34 4.40 5.85 3.74
C VAL A 34 4.83 4.54 3.09
N TRP A 35 4.51 4.34 1.81
CA TRP A 35 5.05 3.23 1.04
C TRP A 35 6.51 3.52 0.65
N GLN A 36 7.47 2.81 1.26
CA GLN A 36 8.78 2.62 0.64
C GLN A 36 8.74 1.42 -0.29
N SER A 37 9.22 1.65 -1.51
CA SER A 37 9.41 0.69 -2.58
C SER A 37 10.11 -0.57 -2.08
N VAL A 38 9.42 -1.71 -2.15
CA VAL A 38 10.05 -3.02 -1.92
C VAL A 38 11.06 -3.24 -3.04
N THR A 39 12.32 -2.96 -2.74
CA THR A 39 13.45 -3.47 -3.53
C THR A 39 14.00 -4.63 -2.73
N ASP A 40 14.02 -5.81 -3.34
CA ASP A 40 14.47 -7.07 -2.73
C ASP A 40 15.82 -6.87 -2.00
N PRO A 41 15.93 -7.21 -0.69
CA PRO A 41 17.21 -7.14 0.01
C PRO A 41 18.14 -8.26 -0.50
N PRO A 42 19.44 -8.00 -0.72
CA PRO A 42 20.36 -9.05 -1.11
C PRO A 42 20.55 -10.06 0.04
N MET A 43 20.46 -11.35 -0.32
CA MET A 43 20.61 -12.51 0.58
C MET A 43 21.89 -12.45 1.45
N PRO A 44 21.84 -12.80 2.75
CA PRO A 44 23.02 -12.84 3.62
C PRO A 44 23.73 -14.19 3.51
N GLY A 45 25.03 -14.20 3.16
CA GLY A 45 25.77 -15.46 3.12
C GLY A 45 27.21 -15.43 2.63
N GLN A 46 28.07 -14.55 3.16
CA GLN A 46 29.53 -14.70 3.06
C GLN A 46 30.17 -14.21 4.38
N GLN A 47 30.38 -15.13 5.32
CA GLN A 47 31.11 -14.83 6.57
C GLN A 47 32.61 -14.71 6.27
N GLN A 48 33.22 -13.61 6.70
CA GLN A 48 34.67 -13.40 6.68
C GLN A 48 35.33 -14.34 7.71
N PRO A 49 36.42 -15.05 7.38
CA PRO A 49 37.06 -15.97 8.34
C PRO A 49 37.70 -15.22 9.53
N PRO A 50 37.71 -15.81 10.74
CA PRO A 50 38.24 -15.16 11.93
C PRO A 50 39.78 -15.16 11.95
N GLY A 51 40.37 -14.03 12.39
CA GLY A 51 41.80 -13.90 12.70
C GLY A 51 42.19 -14.62 14.00
N PRO A 52 43.49 -14.88 14.23
CA PRO A 52 43.95 -15.70 15.35
C PRO A 52 43.82 -14.97 16.70
N GLY A 53 43.43 -15.74 17.72
CA GLY A 53 42.94 -15.25 19.02
C GLY A 53 43.98 -14.69 19.99
N GLN A 54 43.45 -14.05 21.04
CA GLN A 54 44.19 -13.70 22.25
C GLN A 54 43.69 -14.54 23.45
N PRO A 55 44.61 -15.14 24.24
CA PRO A 55 44.25 -16.02 25.33
C PRO A 55 44.11 -15.29 26.67
N GLY A 56 43.15 -15.75 27.47
CA GLY A 56 43.29 -15.85 28.92
C GLY A 56 42.56 -14.82 29.75
N GLN A 57 41.42 -15.23 30.33
CA GLN A 57 41.07 -14.86 31.71
C GLN A 57 40.52 -16.07 32.46
N ARG A 58 41.02 -16.22 33.70
CA ARG A 58 40.95 -17.39 34.59
C ARG A 58 39.59 -17.53 35.29
N PRO A 59 39.26 -18.75 35.77
CA PRO A 59 38.02 -19.03 36.49
C PRO A 59 38.15 -18.87 38.02
N GLY A 60 37.10 -18.33 38.64
CA GLY A 60 36.84 -18.34 40.08
C GLY A 60 35.76 -17.29 40.39
N GLN A 61 34.69 -17.50 41.14
CA GLN A 61 34.20 -18.57 42.00
C GLN A 61 32.67 -18.36 42.19
N PRO A 62 31.92 -19.33 42.76
CA PRO A 62 30.46 -19.36 42.76
C PRO A 62 29.82 -18.54 43.88
N GLY A 63 28.74 -17.81 43.55
CA GLY A 63 27.82 -17.15 44.48
C GLY A 63 26.39 -17.68 44.30
N GLN A 64 25.71 -17.87 45.42
CA GLN A 64 24.50 -18.68 45.64
C GLN A 64 23.20 -18.20 44.97
N PRO A 65 22.15 -19.05 44.88
CA PRO A 65 20.91 -18.76 44.17
C PRO A 65 19.95 -17.92 45.02
N GLY A 66 19.38 -16.86 44.41
CA GLY A 66 18.24 -16.12 44.94
C GLY A 66 16.91 -16.72 44.43
N PRO A 67 15.83 -16.74 45.24
CA PRO A 67 14.58 -17.41 44.91
C PRO A 67 13.79 -16.62 43.86
N GLY A 68 13.19 -17.37 42.93
CA GLY A 68 12.47 -16.85 41.79
C GLY A 68 11.19 -16.10 42.13
N ALA A 69 10.91 -15.10 41.31
CA ALA A 69 9.61 -14.82 40.71
C ALA A 69 9.85 -13.82 39.57
N GLY A 70 10.48 -14.29 38.49
CA GLY A 70 10.48 -13.54 37.24
C GLY A 70 9.03 -13.43 36.78
N ARG A 71 8.44 -12.24 36.94
CA ARG A 71 7.20 -11.89 36.23
C ARG A 71 7.46 -12.14 34.73
N PRO A 72 6.49 -12.69 33.99
CA PRO A 72 6.65 -12.87 32.55
C PRO A 72 7.06 -11.54 31.91
N GLY A 73 8.04 -11.63 31.01
CA GLY A 73 8.89 -10.54 30.53
C GLY A 73 8.17 -9.23 30.29
N GLN A 74 8.56 -8.20 31.05
CA GLN A 74 8.34 -6.83 30.61
C GLN A 74 9.27 -6.60 29.41
N PRO A 75 8.75 -6.15 28.25
CA PRO A 75 9.60 -5.72 27.15
C PRO A 75 10.54 -4.63 27.65
N GLY A 76 11.82 -4.73 27.28
CA GLY A 76 12.82 -3.72 27.62
C GLY A 76 12.46 -2.36 27.01
N PRO A 77 12.93 -1.24 27.58
CA PRO A 77 12.69 0.10 27.06
C PRO A 77 13.40 0.26 25.70
N GLY A 78 12.75 -0.16 24.62
CA GLY A 78 13.31 -0.13 23.27
C GLY A 78 12.54 -0.97 22.24
N GLU A 79 11.93 -2.09 22.65
CA GLU A 79 11.05 -2.88 21.77
C GLU A 79 9.58 -2.51 22.06
N GLN A 80 9.13 -1.42 21.46
CA GLN A 80 7.70 -1.09 21.44
C GLN A 80 7.08 -1.98 20.38
N LEU A 81 6.19 -2.90 20.79
CA LEU A 81 5.35 -3.60 19.84
C LEU A 81 4.48 -2.57 19.08
N PRO A 82 4.26 -2.76 17.77
CA PRO A 82 3.34 -1.92 17.01
C PRO A 82 2.00 -1.80 17.74
N ASP A 83 1.48 -0.59 17.81
CA ASP A 83 0.12 -0.41 18.32
C ASP A 83 -0.92 -0.96 17.33
N ASP A 84 -2.18 -1.06 17.76
CA ASP A 84 -3.25 -1.65 16.94
C ASP A 84 -3.45 -0.90 15.61
N ARG A 85 -3.14 0.40 15.57
CA ARG A 85 -3.26 1.23 14.37
C ARG A 85 -2.12 0.94 13.41
N GLU A 86 -0.90 0.86 13.92
CA GLU A 86 0.28 0.50 13.15
C GLU A 86 0.14 -0.92 12.57
N LEU A 87 -0.33 -1.87 13.38
CA LEU A 87 -0.61 -3.23 12.93
C LEU A 87 -1.73 -3.24 11.87
N ALA A 88 -2.83 -2.50 12.08
CA ALA A 88 -3.89 -2.37 11.09
C ALA A 88 -3.37 -1.78 9.77
N ALA A 89 -2.49 -0.78 9.80
CA ALA A 89 -1.85 -0.25 8.62
C ALA A 89 -0.99 -1.30 7.90
N MET A 90 -0.21 -2.10 8.64
CA MET A 90 0.58 -3.22 8.09
C MET A 90 -0.30 -4.29 7.40
N LEU A 91 -1.52 -4.49 7.89
CA LEU A 91 -2.51 -5.42 7.34
C LEU A 91 -3.38 -4.81 6.22
N GLY A 92 -3.18 -3.54 5.86
CA GLY A 92 -4.04 -2.83 4.91
C GLY A 92 -5.46 -2.55 5.44
N ALA A 93 -5.63 -2.59 6.76
CA ALA A 93 -6.86 -2.33 7.50
C ALA A 93 -6.93 -0.89 8.06
N GLY A 94 -6.02 -0.02 7.63
CA GLY A 94 -5.98 1.39 8.03
C GLY A 94 -6.89 2.30 7.18
N GLY A 95 -7.66 1.74 6.24
CA GLY A 95 -8.47 2.52 5.29
C GLY A 95 -9.64 3.28 5.93
N PRO A 96 -10.24 4.23 5.18
CA PRO A 96 -11.35 5.06 5.67
C PRO A 96 -12.58 4.21 6.00
N THR A 97 -13.27 4.57 7.08
CA THR A 97 -14.50 3.91 7.53
C THR A 97 -15.76 4.71 7.20
N SER A 98 -15.62 5.97 6.78
CA SER A 98 -16.70 6.85 6.33
C SER A 98 -16.63 7.04 4.80
N PRO A 99 -17.76 7.37 4.14
CA PRO A 99 -17.74 7.64 2.70
C PRO A 99 -16.92 8.91 2.40
N PRO A 100 -16.33 9.02 1.19
CA PRO A 100 -15.66 10.25 0.76
C PRO A 100 -16.63 11.45 0.71
N ASP A 101 -16.19 12.61 1.20
CA ASP A 101 -16.96 13.86 1.11
C ASP A 101 -17.08 14.36 -0.33
N ASP A 102 -16.06 14.09 -1.17
CA ASP A 102 -16.09 14.46 -2.57
C ASP A 102 -17.12 13.59 -3.34
N PRO A 103 -18.08 14.22 -4.04
CA PRO A 103 -19.15 13.49 -4.70
C PRO A 103 -18.69 12.70 -5.93
N VAL A 104 -17.54 13.01 -6.53
CA VAL A 104 -16.93 12.20 -7.59
C VAL A 104 -16.31 10.95 -6.97
N LEU A 105 -15.56 11.09 -5.88
CA LEU A 105 -15.01 9.94 -5.14
C LEU A 105 -16.10 9.01 -4.62
N ALA A 106 -17.19 9.55 -4.06
CA ALA A 106 -18.34 8.75 -3.62
C ALA A 106 -19.01 7.96 -4.77
N ARG A 107 -18.96 8.47 -6.01
CA ARG A 107 -19.44 7.73 -7.19
C ARG A 107 -18.44 6.68 -7.66
N LEU A 108 -17.14 6.94 -7.52
CA LEU A 108 -16.08 6.01 -7.90
C LEU A 108 -15.94 4.84 -6.91
N PHE A 109 -16.22 5.10 -5.63
CA PHE A 109 -16.15 4.16 -4.51
C PHE A 109 -17.48 4.08 -3.78
N PRO A 110 -18.52 3.49 -4.40
CA PRO A 110 -19.83 3.38 -3.79
C PRO A 110 -19.88 2.34 -2.67
N ASP A 111 -20.82 2.50 -1.75
CA ASP A 111 -20.99 1.60 -0.62
C ASP A 111 -21.52 0.22 -1.04
N ALA A 112 -20.91 -0.83 -0.48
CA ALA A 112 -21.35 -2.21 -0.69
C ALA A 112 -22.67 -2.53 0.00
N TYR A 113 -22.94 -1.89 1.14
CA TYR A 113 -24.13 -2.08 1.96
C TYR A 113 -24.81 -0.74 2.19
N ARG A 114 -26.06 -0.60 1.71
CA ARG A 114 -26.79 0.69 1.72
C ARG A 114 -27.50 0.96 3.05
N ASP A 115 -27.86 -0.09 3.76
CA ASP A 115 -28.68 -0.03 4.98
C ASP A 115 -27.88 -0.39 6.25
N ASP A 116 -26.57 -0.62 6.12
CA ASP A 116 -25.68 -0.98 7.23
C ASP A 116 -24.36 -0.21 7.11
N GLU A 117 -24.31 0.95 7.76
CA GLU A 117 -23.14 1.85 7.75
C GLU A 117 -21.92 1.19 8.40
N THR A 118 -22.11 0.32 9.39
CA THR A 118 -20.99 -0.35 10.08
C THR A 118 -20.36 -1.39 9.16
N ALA A 119 -21.18 -2.22 8.51
CA ALA A 119 -20.69 -3.17 7.51
C ALA A 119 -20.09 -2.48 6.29
N ALA A 120 -20.66 -1.35 5.84
CA ALA A 120 -20.10 -0.54 4.77
C ALA A 120 -18.72 0.02 5.14
N GLY A 121 -18.55 0.53 6.36
CA GLY A 121 -17.28 1.05 6.86
C GLY A 121 -16.19 -0.01 6.93
N GLU A 122 -16.49 -1.20 7.48
CA GLU A 122 -15.53 -2.31 7.50
C GLU A 122 -15.20 -2.78 6.07
N PHE A 123 -16.18 -2.84 5.17
CA PHE A 123 -15.90 -3.19 3.77
C PHE A 123 -14.96 -2.18 3.10
N ARG A 124 -15.20 -0.86 3.26
CA ARG A 124 -14.32 0.19 2.71
C ARG A 124 -12.90 0.06 3.24
N LYS A 125 -12.75 -0.09 4.56
CA LYS A 125 -11.48 -0.25 5.26
C LYS A 125 -10.56 -1.31 4.64
N TYR A 126 -11.11 -2.45 4.20
CA TYR A 126 -10.31 -3.54 3.64
C TYR A 126 -10.25 -3.59 2.10
N THR A 127 -11.13 -2.87 1.39
CA THR A 127 -11.27 -3.04 -0.07
C THR A 127 -10.99 -1.78 -0.87
N GLU A 128 -11.26 -0.60 -0.32
CA GLU A 128 -11.23 0.67 -1.05
C GLU A 128 -9.81 0.99 -1.51
N GLN A 129 -8.79 0.67 -0.71
CA GLN A 129 -7.40 0.82 -1.11
C GLN A 129 -7.06 0.02 -2.37
N GLY A 130 -7.47 -1.25 -2.43
CA GLY A 130 -7.27 -2.09 -3.62
C GLY A 130 -8.03 -1.56 -4.84
N LEU A 131 -9.25 -1.04 -4.63
CA LEU A 131 -10.03 -0.39 -5.69
C LEU A 131 -9.34 0.89 -6.20
N ARG A 132 -8.81 1.74 -5.31
CA ARG A 132 -8.04 2.94 -5.67
C ARG A 132 -6.82 2.57 -6.49
N SER A 133 -6.00 1.65 -6.01
CA SER A 133 -4.80 1.19 -6.73
C SER A 133 -5.15 0.61 -8.11
N GLY A 134 -6.23 -0.17 -8.20
CA GLY A 134 -6.72 -0.72 -9.47
C GLY A 134 -7.16 0.36 -10.46
N LYS A 135 -7.90 1.37 -10.01
CA LYS A 135 -8.35 2.50 -10.84
C LYS A 135 -7.18 3.38 -11.28
N LEU A 136 -6.21 3.64 -10.40
CA LEU A 136 -4.98 4.37 -10.75
C LEU A 136 -4.16 3.63 -11.80
N ALA A 137 -3.95 2.32 -11.62
CA ALA A 137 -3.25 1.51 -12.61
C ALA A 137 -3.94 1.54 -13.99
N ALA A 138 -5.27 1.40 -14.02
CA ALA A 138 -6.06 1.53 -15.24
C ALA A 138 -5.90 2.91 -15.90
N ALA A 139 -6.00 4.00 -15.12
CA ALA A 139 -5.80 5.36 -15.60
C ALA A 139 -4.40 5.55 -16.21
N HIS A 140 -3.35 5.05 -15.55
CA HIS A 140 -1.99 5.09 -16.08
C HIS A 140 -1.85 4.32 -17.39
N THR A 141 -2.47 3.13 -17.51
CA THR A 141 -2.49 2.38 -18.79
C THR A 141 -3.17 3.18 -19.89
N VAL A 142 -4.30 3.84 -19.63
CA VAL A 142 -4.98 4.70 -20.61
C VAL A 142 -4.05 5.84 -21.06
N LEU A 143 -3.43 6.54 -20.11
CA LEU A 143 -2.51 7.63 -20.42
C LEU A 143 -1.23 7.16 -21.14
N ALA A 144 -0.73 5.96 -20.86
CA ALA A 144 0.43 5.41 -21.56
C ALA A 144 0.10 4.98 -23.00
N THR A 145 -1.12 4.48 -23.24
CA THR A 145 -1.52 3.85 -24.50
C THR A 145 -2.32 4.76 -25.44
N LEU A 146 -2.86 5.89 -24.96
CA LEU A 146 -3.57 6.89 -25.77
C LEU A 146 -2.63 8.04 -26.19
N PRO A 147 -2.23 8.16 -27.47
CA PRO A 147 -1.35 9.24 -27.92
C PRO A 147 -2.02 10.62 -27.79
N GLU A 148 -1.24 11.65 -27.46
CA GLU A 148 -1.75 13.03 -27.27
C GLU A 148 -2.47 13.60 -28.48
N ARG A 149 -1.99 13.29 -29.69
CA ARG A 149 -2.62 13.75 -30.94
C ARG A 149 -3.77 12.85 -31.42
N GLY A 150 -4.13 11.84 -30.63
CA GLY A 150 -5.08 10.80 -31.02
C GLY A 150 -4.54 9.92 -32.14
N GLY A 151 -5.45 9.37 -32.95
CA GLY A 151 -5.17 8.43 -34.03
C GLY A 151 -5.78 7.05 -33.80
N ARG A 152 -5.31 6.05 -34.55
CA ARG A 152 -5.72 4.67 -34.37
C ARG A 152 -4.90 4.04 -33.25
N VAL A 153 -5.55 3.65 -32.17
CA VAL A 153 -4.95 2.93 -31.05
C VAL A 153 -5.21 1.44 -31.22
N ARG A 154 -4.16 0.61 -31.16
CA ARG A 154 -4.27 -0.85 -31.10
C ARG A 154 -3.82 -1.28 -29.72
N LEU A 155 -4.74 -1.90 -28.99
CA LEU A 155 -4.48 -2.39 -27.63
C LEU A 155 -4.33 -3.89 -27.65
N ALA A 156 -3.36 -4.39 -26.87
CA ALA A 156 -3.30 -5.78 -26.47
C ALA A 156 -4.56 -6.13 -25.64
N ALA A 157 -4.81 -7.42 -25.42
CA ALA A 157 -5.98 -7.86 -24.67
C ALA A 157 -6.00 -7.29 -23.24
N ASP A 158 -4.84 -7.33 -22.57
CA ASP A 158 -4.71 -6.85 -21.19
C ASP A 158 -4.89 -5.34 -21.07
N ASP A 159 -4.28 -4.55 -21.97
CA ASP A 159 -4.48 -3.10 -22.01
C ASP A 159 -5.93 -2.73 -22.28
N ALA A 160 -6.60 -3.46 -23.19
CA ALA A 160 -8.00 -3.24 -23.47
C ALA A 160 -8.90 -3.57 -22.27
N GLN A 161 -8.55 -4.57 -21.46
CA GLN A 161 -9.24 -4.86 -20.21
C GLN A 161 -9.00 -3.77 -19.16
N ALA A 162 -7.78 -3.25 -19.07
CA ALA A 162 -7.45 -2.14 -18.18
C ALA A 162 -8.30 -0.90 -18.49
N TRP A 163 -8.58 -0.62 -19.77
CA TRP A 163 -9.46 0.49 -20.18
C TRP A 163 -10.94 0.34 -19.76
N LEU A 164 -11.37 -0.86 -19.38
CA LEU A 164 -12.76 -1.15 -19.00
C LEU A 164 -12.99 -1.25 -17.49
N ARG A 165 -11.93 -1.15 -16.69
CA ARG A 165 -12.00 -1.21 -15.22
C ARG A 165 -12.33 0.13 -14.58
#